data_AF-A0A182H0Y1-F1
#
_entry.id   AF-A0A182H0Y1-F1
#
_cell.length_a   1.000
_cell.length_b   1.000
_cell.length_c   1.000
_cell.angle_alpha   90.00
_cell.angle_beta   90.00
_cell.angle_gamma   90.00
#
_symmetry.space_group_name_H-M   'P 1'
#
loop_
_entity.id
_entity.type
_entity.pdbx_description
1 polymer ?
#
loop_
_entity_poly.entity_id
_entity_poly.type
_entity_poly.pdbx_seq_one_letter_code
_entity_poly.pdbx_strand_id
1 'polypeptide(L)'
;MAGTIPCIILVLYLTFTSSDWISPVLLDYSLLVIEHFYNQPGRFECILYDIGGGRPFDNWFIELLQSPRLFHIPHYVINMNYSETESMYLTRDPTLVVINLRKPDDTVESSRISSMFLGLNPHTRIVVLFAGAYLSFMKEIARYFTSRQTLFTRVVFIEIRILKVVRTGFDGGIVDFTDLVNPPELFRSLLRNMEGRPLRYTAEGRLSLMDRNWMEGSAGFLNASVEYMRSPCDGKGEALFMACFEHHLTDSRVIISVTLREFTQGRNYLRRLFFGVFPMVGVVAVPKGRAISVTGVLLCTLRWEIWTTSVLVFTVLYLVIKFWFKLLRRHQCVGLLIVASVAILVHSYETRIMSFMIDRPLIGAIESVEDLIGSKVLMKLRKPLNRFVTLEGRLNGIPIEEDSSVQKLDGVSAYYGLSPDTEVLVERMASYDERKKLVRYQVLREYFGMQLGTYIVMRGNPIKELLYWTQRRFFEGGLLSKWIWDECEKRIEHWKAVNKKYQSNVLQFNDFYLVWALIVCGFFASFIIFLLERFFRKM
;
A
#
# COMPACT_ATOMS: atom_id res chain seq x y z
N MET A 1 -103.43 -10.37 -10.65
CA MET A 1 -102.33 -11.32 -10.39
C MET A 1 -101.22 -10.99 -11.37
N ALA A 2 -100.25 -10.21 -10.92
CA ALA A 2 -99.14 -9.71 -11.73
C ALA A 2 -97.90 -10.56 -11.41
N GLY A 3 -97.32 -11.17 -12.44
CA GLY A 3 -96.12 -12.00 -12.32
C GLY A 3 -94.86 -11.17 -12.22
N THR A 4 -94.07 -11.43 -11.19
CA THR A 4 -92.72 -10.90 -11.01
C THR A 4 -91.71 -11.87 -11.64
N ILE A 5 -91.05 -11.43 -12.71
CA ILE A 5 -89.85 -12.05 -13.28
C ILE A 5 -88.64 -11.31 -12.67
N PRO A 6 -87.67 -11.98 -12.01
CA PRO A 6 -86.46 -11.32 -11.55
C PRO A 6 -85.48 -11.22 -12.72
N CYS A 7 -85.14 -9.98 -13.12
CA CYS A 7 -83.94 -9.69 -13.90
C CYS A 7 -82.71 -10.06 -13.06
N ILE A 8 -82.18 -11.26 -13.32
CA ILE A 8 -80.80 -11.62 -12.96
C ILE A 8 -79.91 -10.73 -13.83
N ILE A 9 -79.51 -9.58 -13.27
CA ILE A 9 -78.42 -8.77 -13.77
C ILE A 9 -77.16 -9.59 -13.53
N LEU A 10 -76.78 -10.35 -14.56
CA LEU A 10 -75.49 -10.97 -14.74
C LEU A 10 -74.46 -9.84 -14.98
N VAL A 11 -74.16 -9.06 -13.95
CA VAL A 11 -72.88 -8.33 -13.87
C VAL A 11 -71.85 -9.41 -13.58
N LEU A 12 -71.55 -10.18 -14.62
CA LEU A 12 -70.26 -10.83 -14.78
C LEU A 12 -69.29 -9.65 -14.83
N TYR A 13 -68.76 -9.31 -13.65
CA TYR A 13 -67.51 -8.60 -13.52
C TYR A 13 -66.53 -9.37 -14.41
N LEU A 14 -66.39 -8.92 -15.65
CA LEU A 14 -65.17 -9.01 -16.40
C LEU A 14 -64.14 -8.21 -15.59
N THR A 15 -63.71 -8.76 -14.45
CA THR A 15 -62.32 -8.65 -14.06
C THR A 15 -61.57 -9.37 -15.16
N PHE A 16 -61.42 -8.70 -16.31
CA PHE A 16 -60.25 -8.87 -17.13
C PHE A 16 -59.11 -8.54 -16.18
N THR A 17 -58.62 -9.57 -15.48
CA THR A 17 -57.26 -9.61 -15.02
C THR A 17 -56.49 -9.38 -16.30
N SER A 18 -56.14 -8.12 -16.58
CA SER A 18 -55.27 -7.77 -17.68
C SER A 18 -53.99 -8.53 -17.37
N SER A 19 -53.84 -9.71 -17.95
CA SER A 19 -52.58 -10.43 -17.83
C SER A 19 -51.54 -9.44 -18.32
N ASP A 20 -50.46 -9.28 -17.56
CA ASP A 20 -49.39 -8.35 -17.91
C ASP A 20 -48.66 -8.93 -19.14
N TRP A 21 -49.21 -8.73 -20.34
CA TRP A 21 -48.58 -9.11 -21.61
C TRP A 21 -47.37 -8.20 -21.79
N ILE A 22 -46.19 -8.79 -21.97
CA ILE A 22 -45.00 -8.02 -22.31
C ILE A 22 -45.04 -7.63 -23.79
N SER A 23 -44.53 -6.46 -24.12
CA SER A 23 -44.29 -6.12 -25.52
C SER A 23 -43.19 -7.03 -26.09
N PRO A 24 -43.37 -7.65 -27.27
CA PRO A 24 -42.32 -8.41 -27.96
C PRO A 24 -41.01 -7.63 -28.12
N VAL A 25 -41.11 -6.29 -28.21
CA VAL A 25 -39.97 -5.38 -28.26
C VAL A 25 -39.11 -5.45 -27.00
N LEU A 26 -39.73 -5.55 -25.82
CA LEU A 26 -38.99 -5.63 -24.57
C LEU A 26 -38.35 -7.01 -24.37
N LEU A 27 -39.03 -8.07 -24.80
CA LEU A 27 -38.46 -9.42 -24.80
C LEU A 27 -37.19 -9.44 -25.66
N ASP A 28 -37.28 -8.95 -26.89
CA ASP A 28 -36.13 -8.83 -27.80
C ASP A 28 -35.02 -7.95 -27.23
N TYR A 29 -35.38 -6.80 -26.64
CA TYR A 29 -34.42 -5.90 -26.00
C TYR A 29 -33.70 -6.56 -24.81
N SER A 30 -34.42 -7.30 -23.96
CA SER A 30 -33.83 -7.99 -22.80
C SER A 30 -32.85 -9.08 -23.26
N LEU A 31 -33.19 -9.83 -24.29
CA LEU A 31 -32.29 -10.81 -24.93
C LEU A 31 -31.05 -10.12 -25.51
N LEU A 32 -31.24 -9.00 -26.21
CA LEU A 32 -30.17 -8.21 -26.79
C LEU A 32 -29.22 -7.65 -25.71
N VAL A 33 -29.73 -7.24 -24.55
CA VAL A 33 -28.92 -6.85 -23.39
C VAL A 33 -28.10 -8.02 -22.87
N ILE A 34 -28.72 -9.19 -22.68
CA ILE A 34 -28.03 -10.40 -22.19
C ILE A 34 -26.91 -10.82 -23.17
N GLU A 35 -27.22 -10.91 -24.47
CA GLU A 35 -26.26 -11.26 -25.52
C GLU A 35 -25.11 -10.25 -25.60
N HIS A 36 -25.41 -8.96 -25.47
CA HIS A 36 -24.37 -7.93 -25.48
C HIS A 36 -23.34 -8.15 -24.37
N PHE A 37 -23.79 -8.42 -23.14
CA PHE A 37 -22.89 -8.67 -22.02
C PHE A 37 -22.22 -10.05 -22.07
N TYR A 38 -22.86 -11.04 -22.70
CA TYR A 38 -22.24 -12.34 -22.98
C TYR A 38 -21.07 -12.23 -23.97
N ASN A 39 -21.20 -11.36 -24.97
CA ASN A 39 -20.16 -11.12 -25.98
C ASN A 39 -18.99 -10.25 -25.47
N GLN A 40 -19.03 -9.76 -24.23
CA GLN A 40 -17.91 -9.01 -23.64
C GLN A 40 -16.80 -9.96 -23.17
N PRO A 41 -15.52 -9.52 -23.22
CA PRO A 41 -14.42 -10.34 -22.73
C PRO A 41 -14.55 -10.61 -21.22
N GLY A 42 -14.40 -11.87 -20.82
CA GLY A 42 -14.44 -12.30 -19.43
C GLY A 42 -15.35 -13.51 -19.22
N ARG A 43 -15.51 -13.92 -17.96
CA ARG A 43 -16.50 -14.93 -17.58
C ARG A 43 -17.87 -14.25 -17.50
N PHE A 44 -18.83 -14.71 -18.31
CA PHE A 44 -20.20 -14.24 -18.25
C PHE A 44 -21.03 -15.16 -17.34
N GLU A 45 -21.70 -14.56 -16.37
CA GLU A 45 -22.68 -15.25 -15.52
C GLU A 45 -23.91 -14.36 -15.37
N CYS A 46 -25.08 -14.94 -15.65
CA CYS A 46 -26.36 -14.27 -15.57
C CYS A 46 -27.23 -14.92 -14.49
N ILE A 47 -27.91 -14.11 -13.70
CA ILE A 47 -28.95 -14.58 -12.77
C ILE A 47 -30.29 -14.00 -13.23
N LEU A 48 -31.22 -14.87 -13.58
CA LEU A 48 -32.60 -14.54 -13.90
C LEU A 48 -33.44 -14.77 -12.64
N TYR A 49 -33.89 -13.69 -12.01
CA TYR A 49 -34.58 -13.73 -10.73
C TYR A 49 -36.05 -13.28 -10.85
N ASP A 50 -36.96 -14.19 -10.54
CA ASP A 50 -38.40 -13.92 -10.53
C ASP A 50 -38.89 -13.56 -9.11
N ILE A 51 -39.25 -12.28 -8.92
CA ILE A 51 -39.78 -11.74 -7.67
C ILE A 51 -41.29 -11.52 -7.86
N GLY A 52 -42.13 -12.48 -7.46
CA GLY A 52 -43.59 -12.36 -7.57
C GLY A 52 -44.36 -13.31 -6.66
N GLY A 53 -45.46 -12.83 -6.07
CA GLY A 53 -46.42 -13.68 -5.33
C GLY A 53 -47.38 -14.32 -6.31
N GLY A 54 -47.15 -15.60 -6.62
CA GLY A 54 -47.88 -16.35 -7.65
C GLY A 54 -47.15 -17.65 -7.94
N ARG A 55 -47.59 -18.47 -8.92
CA ARG A 55 -46.74 -19.60 -9.31
C ARG A 55 -45.51 -19.05 -10.06
N PRO A 56 -44.33 -19.61 -9.77
CA PRO A 56 -43.09 -19.13 -10.37
C PRO A 56 -43.15 -19.40 -11.88
N PHE A 57 -42.68 -18.44 -12.68
CA PHE A 57 -42.67 -18.60 -14.14
C PHE A 57 -44.07 -18.83 -14.73
N ASP A 58 -45.04 -17.94 -14.51
CA ASP A 58 -46.40 -18.07 -15.05
C ASP A 58 -46.70 -17.16 -16.26
N ASN A 59 -45.75 -16.30 -16.64
CA ASN A 59 -45.96 -15.19 -17.57
C ASN A 59 -44.83 -15.11 -18.60
N TRP A 60 -44.69 -13.95 -19.25
CA TRP A 60 -43.62 -13.57 -20.18
C TRP A 60 -42.18 -13.91 -19.75
N PHE A 61 -41.91 -14.03 -18.44
CA PHE A 61 -40.59 -14.45 -17.97
C PHE A 61 -40.27 -15.88 -18.43
N ILE A 62 -41.28 -16.75 -18.60
CA ILE A 62 -41.14 -18.05 -19.27
C ILE A 62 -40.70 -17.85 -20.72
N GLU A 63 -41.30 -16.91 -21.45
CA GLU A 63 -40.95 -16.67 -22.87
C GLU A 63 -39.49 -16.22 -23.00
N LEU A 64 -39.00 -15.42 -22.04
CA LEU A 64 -37.58 -15.09 -21.94
C LEU A 64 -36.74 -16.36 -21.73
N LEU A 65 -37.11 -17.20 -20.77
CA LEU A 65 -36.39 -18.45 -20.44
C LEU A 65 -36.42 -19.49 -21.57
N GLN A 66 -37.53 -19.58 -22.31
CA GLN A 66 -37.72 -20.50 -23.42
C GLN A 66 -37.15 -19.98 -24.75
N SER A 67 -36.65 -18.74 -24.77
CA SER A 67 -36.06 -18.16 -25.97
C SER A 67 -34.84 -18.98 -26.42
N PRO A 68 -34.81 -19.46 -27.67
CA PRO A 68 -33.67 -20.22 -28.21
C PRO A 68 -32.34 -19.45 -28.15
N ARG A 69 -32.42 -18.11 -28.10
CA ARG A 69 -31.26 -17.22 -27.97
C ARG A 69 -30.53 -17.37 -26.64
N LEU A 70 -31.19 -17.86 -25.59
CA LEU A 70 -30.55 -18.10 -24.28
C LEU A 70 -29.97 -19.51 -24.12
N PHE A 71 -30.24 -20.46 -25.04
CA PHE A 71 -29.84 -21.86 -24.86
C PHE A 71 -28.33 -22.08 -24.78
N HIS A 72 -27.55 -21.19 -25.38
CA HIS A 72 -26.09 -21.24 -25.36
C HIS A 72 -25.47 -20.32 -24.29
N ILE A 73 -26.28 -19.54 -23.58
CA ILE A 73 -25.82 -18.55 -22.60
C ILE A 73 -25.99 -19.13 -21.20
N PRO A 74 -24.91 -19.31 -20.42
CA PRO A 74 -25.01 -19.86 -19.07
C PRO A 74 -25.76 -18.88 -18.15
N HIS A 75 -26.84 -19.35 -17.54
CA HIS A 75 -27.65 -18.56 -16.63
C HIS A 75 -28.22 -19.40 -15.49
N TYR A 76 -28.41 -18.75 -14.35
CA TYR A 76 -29.10 -19.31 -13.19
C TYR A 76 -30.53 -18.78 -13.17
N VAL A 77 -31.49 -19.66 -12.93
CA VAL A 77 -32.90 -19.27 -12.79
C VAL A 77 -33.30 -19.48 -11.34
N ILE A 78 -33.69 -18.41 -10.67
CA ILE A 78 -34.08 -18.42 -9.27
C ILE A 78 -35.42 -17.74 -9.08
N ASN A 79 -36.14 -18.15 -8.04
CA ASN A 79 -37.41 -17.56 -7.62
C ASN A 79 -37.37 -17.24 -6.12
N MET A 80 -38.45 -16.68 -5.58
CA MET A 80 -38.49 -16.31 -4.15
C MET A 80 -38.47 -17.51 -3.16
N ASN A 81 -38.68 -18.73 -3.66
CA ASN A 81 -38.60 -19.95 -2.84
C ASN A 81 -37.18 -20.49 -2.71
N TYR A 82 -36.21 -19.88 -3.40
CA TYR A 82 -34.81 -20.25 -3.31
C TYR A 82 -34.29 -20.11 -1.87
N SER A 83 -33.76 -21.21 -1.32
CA SER A 83 -33.38 -21.29 0.10
C SER A 83 -31.99 -20.70 0.35
N GLU A 84 -31.75 -20.14 1.54
CA GLU A 84 -30.42 -19.61 1.90
C GLU A 84 -29.32 -20.68 1.86
N THR A 85 -29.65 -21.95 2.12
CA THR A 85 -28.72 -23.07 1.99
C THR A 85 -28.22 -23.26 0.57
N GLU A 86 -29.05 -22.98 -0.42
CA GLU A 86 -28.67 -23.07 -1.83
C GLU A 86 -27.83 -21.87 -2.29
N SER A 87 -27.95 -20.71 -1.63
CA SER A 87 -27.21 -19.49 -1.98
C SER A 87 -25.68 -19.64 -1.98
N MET A 88 -25.14 -20.69 -1.36
CA MET A 88 -23.73 -21.05 -1.44
C MET A 88 -23.28 -21.42 -2.86
N TYR A 89 -24.19 -21.87 -3.73
CA TYR A 89 -23.90 -22.27 -5.10
C TYR A 89 -24.02 -21.11 -6.11
N LEU A 90 -24.65 -20.00 -5.73
CA LEU A 90 -24.72 -18.82 -6.58
C LEU A 90 -23.35 -18.14 -6.64
N THR A 91 -23.01 -17.68 -7.84
CA THR A 91 -21.86 -16.80 -8.02
C THR A 91 -22.05 -15.51 -7.22
N ARG A 92 -20.98 -15.06 -6.56
CA ARG A 92 -20.97 -13.78 -5.82
C ARG A 92 -20.71 -12.58 -6.73
N ASP A 93 -20.17 -12.81 -7.92
CA ASP A 93 -19.77 -11.77 -8.87
C ASP A 93 -20.47 -11.95 -10.24
N PRO A 94 -21.81 -12.08 -10.32
CA PRO A 94 -22.49 -12.22 -11.60
C PRO A 94 -22.31 -10.96 -12.44
N THR A 95 -22.17 -11.16 -13.75
CA THR A 95 -22.02 -10.06 -14.73
C THR A 95 -23.31 -9.28 -14.89
N LEU A 96 -24.45 -9.98 -14.84
CA LEU A 96 -25.79 -9.43 -15.04
C LEU A 96 -26.80 -10.16 -14.14
N VAL A 97 -27.72 -9.40 -13.54
CA VAL A 97 -28.91 -9.92 -12.88
C VAL A 97 -30.11 -9.29 -13.55
N VAL A 98 -31.04 -10.12 -14.04
CA VAL A 98 -32.31 -9.67 -14.61
C VAL A 98 -33.42 -10.08 -13.66
N ILE A 99 -34.12 -9.09 -13.14
CA ILE A 99 -35.17 -9.25 -12.14
C ILE A 99 -36.51 -9.01 -12.81
N ASN A 100 -37.40 -9.98 -12.75
CA ASN A 100 -38.81 -9.77 -13.04
C ASN A 100 -39.53 -9.36 -11.76
N LEU A 101 -40.01 -8.12 -11.70
CA LEU A 101 -40.69 -7.56 -10.55
C LEU A 101 -42.21 -7.60 -10.73
N ARG A 102 -42.87 -8.43 -9.93
CA ARG A 102 -44.33 -8.56 -9.86
C ARG A 102 -44.84 -8.19 -8.47
N LYS A 103 -46.12 -7.83 -8.35
CA LYS A 103 -46.71 -7.57 -7.03
C LYS A 103 -46.66 -8.84 -6.18
N PRO A 104 -46.19 -8.75 -4.94
CA PRO A 104 -46.33 -9.86 -4.01
C PRO A 104 -47.75 -9.94 -3.46
N ASP A 105 -48.27 -11.15 -3.28
CA ASP A 105 -49.61 -11.47 -2.77
C ASP A 105 -49.83 -11.16 -1.26
N ASP A 106 -48.91 -10.40 -0.64
CA ASP A 106 -49.03 -9.60 0.60
C ASP A 106 -47.90 -9.76 1.63
N THR A 107 -46.93 -10.67 1.46
CA THR A 107 -45.75 -10.73 2.37
C THR A 107 -44.50 -11.21 1.65
N VAL A 108 -43.89 -10.35 0.83
CA VAL A 108 -42.48 -10.59 0.50
C VAL A 108 -41.67 -10.36 1.76
N GLU A 109 -41.15 -11.45 2.32
CA GLU A 109 -40.13 -11.41 3.35
C GLU A 109 -38.90 -10.69 2.77
N SER A 110 -38.82 -9.39 3.04
CA SER A 110 -37.71 -8.52 2.66
C SER A 110 -36.35 -9.10 3.08
N SER A 111 -36.33 -9.94 4.12
CA SER A 111 -35.15 -10.67 4.60
C SER A 111 -34.54 -11.60 3.53
N ARG A 112 -35.33 -12.32 2.72
CA ARG A 112 -34.81 -13.28 1.73
C ARG A 112 -34.20 -12.62 0.52
N ILE A 113 -34.89 -11.60 -0.01
CA ILE A 113 -34.31 -10.71 -1.02
C ILE A 113 -33.03 -10.12 -0.45
N SER A 114 -33.06 -9.74 0.83
CA SER A 114 -31.91 -9.11 1.44
C SER A 114 -30.69 -10.01 1.52
N SER A 115 -30.82 -11.24 2.02
CA SER A 115 -29.69 -12.15 2.18
C SER A 115 -29.00 -12.50 0.87
N MET A 116 -29.76 -12.71 -0.22
CA MET A 116 -29.20 -12.93 -1.55
C MET A 116 -28.36 -11.73 -2.02
N PHE A 117 -28.93 -10.53 -2.00
CA PHE A 117 -28.26 -9.33 -2.50
C PHE A 117 -27.11 -8.86 -1.61
N LEU A 118 -27.10 -9.18 -0.31
CA LEU A 118 -25.96 -8.96 0.59
C LEU A 118 -24.76 -9.88 0.26
N GLY A 119 -24.98 -10.97 -0.47
CA GLY A 119 -23.95 -11.88 -0.97
C GLY A 119 -23.33 -11.44 -2.30
N LEU A 120 -24.07 -10.68 -3.11
CA LEU A 120 -23.65 -10.26 -4.44
C LEU A 120 -22.70 -9.06 -4.41
N ASN A 121 -21.89 -8.93 -5.46
CA ASN A 121 -21.03 -7.79 -5.68
C ASN A 121 -21.85 -6.54 -6.01
N PRO A 122 -21.70 -5.44 -5.26
CA PRO A 122 -22.38 -4.15 -5.54
C PRO A 122 -22.12 -3.56 -6.94
N HIS A 123 -21.09 -4.05 -7.64
CA HIS A 123 -20.74 -3.65 -8.99
C HIS A 123 -21.45 -4.50 -10.08
N THR A 124 -22.17 -5.54 -9.69
CA THR A 124 -23.06 -6.32 -10.57
C THR A 124 -24.09 -5.39 -11.22
N ARG A 125 -24.34 -5.63 -12.51
CA ARG A 125 -25.34 -4.90 -13.30
C ARG A 125 -26.71 -5.53 -13.05
N ILE A 126 -27.69 -4.73 -12.64
CA ILE A 126 -29.04 -5.21 -12.32
C ILE A 126 -30.06 -4.54 -13.25
N VAL A 127 -30.78 -5.33 -14.03
CA VAL A 127 -31.96 -4.89 -14.78
C VAL A 127 -33.20 -5.33 -14.01
N VAL A 128 -34.11 -4.41 -13.72
CA VAL A 128 -35.39 -4.71 -13.07
C VAL A 128 -36.51 -4.40 -14.05
N LEU A 129 -37.20 -5.42 -14.49
CA LEU A 129 -38.35 -5.33 -15.39
C LEU A 129 -39.60 -5.25 -14.53
N PHE A 130 -40.41 -4.20 -14.69
CA PHE A 130 -41.60 -4.00 -13.85
C PHE A 130 -42.77 -3.41 -14.65
N ALA A 131 -44.00 -3.73 -14.24
CA ALA A 131 -45.20 -3.06 -14.76
C ALA A 131 -45.50 -1.78 -13.98
N GLY A 132 -46.07 -0.77 -14.62
CA GLY A 132 -46.38 0.53 -14.03
C GLY A 132 -47.31 0.43 -12.82
N ALA A 133 -48.14 -0.62 -12.75
CA ALA A 133 -48.95 -0.95 -11.58
C ALA A 133 -48.10 -1.23 -10.32
N TYR A 134 -46.83 -1.60 -10.48
CA TYR A 134 -45.89 -1.94 -9.41
C TYR A 134 -44.88 -0.82 -9.13
N LEU A 135 -45.16 0.42 -9.53
CA LEU A 135 -44.25 1.55 -9.33
C LEU A 135 -43.91 1.80 -7.85
N SER A 136 -44.86 1.58 -6.92
CA SER A 136 -44.62 1.69 -5.48
C SER A 136 -43.59 0.66 -5.00
N PHE A 137 -43.78 -0.61 -5.37
CA PHE A 137 -42.87 -1.69 -5.01
C PHE A 137 -41.50 -1.52 -5.68
N MET A 138 -41.47 -1.04 -6.93
CA MET A 138 -40.23 -0.66 -7.61
C MET A 138 -39.45 0.38 -6.80
N LYS A 139 -40.11 1.42 -6.28
CA LYS A 139 -39.44 2.42 -5.42
C LYS A 139 -38.90 1.82 -4.13
N GLU A 140 -39.58 0.83 -3.55
CA GLU A 140 -39.07 0.13 -2.37
C GLU A 140 -37.82 -0.70 -2.69
N ILE A 141 -37.82 -1.42 -3.81
CA ILE A 141 -36.65 -2.16 -4.29
C ILE A 141 -35.50 -1.21 -4.67
N ALA A 142 -35.80 -0.07 -5.30
CA ALA A 142 -34.83 0.96 -5.60
C ALA A 142 -34.17 1.51 -4.33
N ARG A 143 -34.97 1.85 -3.31
CA ARG A 143 -34.45 2.24 -1.99
C ARG A 143 -33.66 1.13 -1.34
N TYR A 144 -34.07 -0.14 -1.51
CA TYR A 144 -33.33 -1.28 -0.99
C TYR A 144 -31.95 -1.41 -1.65
N PHE A 145 -31.86 -1.35 -2.99
CA PHE A 145 -30.59 -1.44 -3.71
C PHE A 145 -29.67 -0.25 -3.49
N THR A 146 -30.25 0.93 -3.28
CA THR A 146 -29.50 2.16 -2.98
C THR A 146 -29.29 2.36 -1.48
N SER A 147 -29.83 1.46 -0.65
CA SER A 147 -29.68 1.50 0.79
C SER A 147 -28.22 1.38 1.19
N ARG A 148 -27.92 1.84 2.40
CA ARG A 148 -26.56 1.86 2.93
C ARG A 148 -25.91 0.48 3.04
N GLN A 149 -26.68 -0.61 3.03
CA GLN A 149 -26.17 -1.96 3.24
C GLN A 149 -25.71 -2.65 1.94
N THR A 150 -26.37 -2.34 0.82
CA THR A 150 -26.14 -3.03 -0.47
C THR A 150 -25.49 -2.14 -1.52
N LEU A 151 -25.90 -0.87 -1.58
CA LEU A 151 -25.33 0.21 -2.40
C LEU A 151 -24.94 -0.24 -3.83
N PHE A 152 -25.87 -0.87 -4.54
CA PHE A 152 -25.67 -1.21 -5.95
C PHE A 152 -25.62 0.05 -6.79
N THR A 153 -24.61 0.13 -7.67
CA THR A 153 -24.33 1.36 -8.43
C THR A 153 -24.74 1.30 -9.88
N ARG A 154 -25.16 0.12 -10.35
CA ARG A 154 -25.50 -0.16 -11.74
C ARG A 154 -26.86 -0.85 -11.80
N VAL A 155 -27.87 -0.16 -11.29
CA VAL A 155 -29.26 -0.64 -11.31
C VAL A 155 -30.05 0.18 -12.30
N VAL A 156 -30.82 -0.52 -13.13
CA VAL A 156 -31.69 0.08 -14.12
C VAL A 156 -33.05 -0.57 -14.03
N PHE A 157 -34.10 0.24 -14.01
CA PHE A 157 -35.47 -0.23 -14.01
C PHE A 157 -36.06 0.00 -15.41
N ILE A 158 -36.76 -0.96 -15.97
CA ILE A 158 -37.42 -0.84 -17.27
C ILE A 158 -38.90 -1.10 -17.08
N GLU A 159 -39.71 -0.11 -17.40
CA GLU A 159 -41.16 -0.26 -17.38
C GLU A 159 -41.62 -0.98 -18.65
N ILE A 160 -42.35 -2.08 -18.48
CA ILE A 160 -42.63 -3.04 -19.55
C ILE A 160 -43.69 -2.62 -20.58
N ARG A 161 -44.59 -1.71 -20.23
CA ARG A 161 -45.70 -1.25 -21.07
C ARG A 161 -45.33 -0.02 -21.91
N ILE A 162 -44.60 0.93 -21.34
CA ILE A 162 -44.18 2.18 -21.97
C ILE A 162 -42.75 2.12 -22.53
N LEU A 163 -42.02 1.02 -22.28
CA LEU A 163 -40.67 0.80 -22.80
C LEU A 163 -39.69 1.92 -22.42
N LYS A 164 -39.80 2.39 -21.17
CA LYS A 164 -38.93 3.45 -20.64
C LYS A 164 -37.96 2.89 -19.63
N VAL A 165 -36.72 3.38 -19.71
CA VAL A 165 -35.67 3.16 -18.73
C VAL A 165 -35.79 4.20 -17.62
N VAL A 166 -36.01 3.74 -16.41
CA VAL A 166 -36.08 4.55 -15.19
C VAL A 166 -34.74 4.43 -14.45
N ARG A 167 -34.07 5.56 -14.28
CA ARG A 167 -32.81 5.64 -13.51
C ARG A 167 -33.09 6.17 -12.12
N THR A 168 -32.41 5.57 -11.14
CA THR A 168 -32.57 5.94 -9.73
C THR A 168 -31.30 6.60 -9.22
N GLY A 169 -31.47 7.54 -8.29
CA GLY A 169 -30.38 8.19 -7.58
C GLY A 169 -29.94 7.37 -6.37
N PHE A 170 -28.97 7.89 -5.62
CA PHE A 170 -28.49 7.22 -4.40
C PHE A 170 -29.48 7.20 -3.22
N ASP A 171 -30.62 7.90 -3.34
CA ASP A 171 -31.73 7.86 -2.39
C ASP A 171 -32.85 6.88 -2.83
N GLY A 172 -32.65 6.21 -3.98
CA GLY A 172 -33.68 5.39 -4.63
C GLY A 172 -34.77 6.24 -5.30
N GLY A 173 -34.64 7.56 -5.28
CA GLY A 173 -35.50 8.49 -6.00
C GLY A 173 -35.29 8.35 -7.51
N ILE A 174 -36.32 8.68 -8.29
CA ILE A 174 -36.23 8.62 -9.75
C ILE A 174 -35.57 9.92 -10.23
N VAL A 175 -34.46 9.79 -10.96
CA VAL A 175 -33.68 10.93 -11.48
C VAL A 175 -34.04 11.22 -12.93
N ASP A 176 -34.27 10.18 -13.73
CA ASP A 176 -34.37 10.29 -15.18
C ASP A 176 -35.27 9.18 -15.75
N PHE A 177 -36.00 9.53 -16.82
CA PHE A 177 -36.84 8.63 -17.61
C PHE A 177 -36.40 8.75 -19.08
N THR A 178 -35.72 7.73 -19.59
CA THR A 178 -35.25 7.73 -20.99
C THR A 178 -35.92 6.63 -21.80
N ASP A 179 -35.88 6.75 -23.12
CA ASP A 179 -36.17 5.64 -24.02
C ASP A 179 -35.20 4.47 -23.82
N LEU A 180 -35.52 3.32 -24.40
CA LEU A 180 -34.60 2.20 -24.50
C LEU A 180 -33.32 2.67 -25.20
N VAL A 181 -32.20 2.58 -24.48
CA VAL A 181 -30.87 2.93 -24.99
C VAL A 181 -30.13 1.69 -25.46
N ASN A 182 -29.05 1.84 -26.21
CA ASN A 182 -28.20 0.70 -26.55
C ASN A 182 -27.64 0.05 -25.26
N PRO A 183 -27.49 -1.28 -25.19
CA PRO A 183 -26.99 -1.98 -23.99
C PRO A 183 -25.68 -1.44 -23.38
N PRO A 184 -24.68 -0.96 -24.16
CA PRO A 184 -23.48 -0.35 -23.60
C PRO A 184 -23.78 0.88 -22.72
N GLU A 185 -24.84 1.63 -23.04
CA GLU A 185 -25.21 2.88 -22.38
C GLU A 185 -26.27 2.71 -21.29
N LEU A 186 -26.84 1.49 -21.19
CA LEU A 186 -27.90 1.16 -20.25
C LEU A 186 -27.46 1.43 -18.81
N PHE A 187 -26.28 0.93 -18.45
CA PHE A 187 -25.74 1.04 -17.10
C PHE A 187 -24.84 2.25 -16.93
N ARG A 188 -25.38 3.30 -16.30
CA ARG A 188 -24.58 4.43 -15.80
C ARG A 188 -24.27 4.19 -14.33
N SER A 189 -22.99 4.19 -13.97
CA SER A 189 -22.59 4.04 -12.56
C SER A 189 -22.97 5.29 -11.77
N LEU A 190 -23.71 5.11 -10.67
CA LEU A 190 -24.02 6.19 -9.72
C LEU A 190 -22.76 6.83 -9.13
N LEU A 191 -21.66 6.08 -9.05
CA LEU A 191 -20.41 6.59 -8.49
C LEU A 191 -19.78 7.70 -9.34
N ARG A 192 -20.14 7.87 -10.61
CA ARG A 192 -19.53 8.91 -11.47
C ARG A 192 -19.70 10.33 -10.90
N ASN A 193 -20.76 10.55 -10.13
CA ASN A 193 -21.01 11.80 -9.44
C ASN A 193 -21.65 11.49 -8.09
N MET A 194 -20.87 11.59 -7.01
CA MET A 194 -21.34 11.35 -5.64
C MET A 194 -22.08 12.56 -5.03
N GLU A 195 -22.25 13.65 -5.77
CA GLU A 195 -23.00 14.84 -5.33
C GLU A 195 -22.54 15.38 -3.97
N GLY A 196 -21.22 15.39 -3.75
CA GLY A 196 -20.62 15.86 -2.51
C GLY A 196 -20.77 14.91 -1.31
N ARG A 197 -21.32 13.70 -1.46
CA ARG A 197 -21.39 12.70 -0.38
C ARG A 197 -19.98 12.40 0.18
N PRO A 198 -19.85 12.21 1.50
CA PRO A 198 -18.54 12.01 2.12
C PRO A 198 -17.98 10.62 1.85
N LEU A 199 -16.78 10.59 1.28
CA LEU A 199 -15.91 9.43 1.21
C LEU A 199 -15.20 9.27 2.55
N ARG A 200 -15.84 8.54 3.46
CA ARG A 200 -15.32 8.28 4.81
C ARG A 200 -14.22 7.24 4.79
N TYR A 201 -13.08 7.55 5.38
CA TYR A 201 -11.96 6.62 5.48
C TYR A 201 -11.29 6.72 6.84
N THR A 202 -10.64 5.66 7.27
CA THR A 202 -9.92 5.60 8.54
C THR A 202 -8.51 5.06 8.35
N ALA A 203 -7.66 5.31 9.34
CA ALA A 203 -6.36 4.67 9.48
C ALA A 203 -6.21 4.22 10.94
N GLU A 204 -5.53 3.10 11.15
CA GLU A 204 -5.27 2.54 12.48
C GLU A 204 -4.31 3.41 13.28
N GLY A 205 -3.40 4.10 12.59
CA GLY A 205 -2.43 5.00 13.18
C GLY A 205 -2.53 6.40 12.61
N ARG A 206 -1.38 7.06 12.51
CA ARG A 206 -1.27 8.37 11.85
C ARG A 206 -1.52 8.19 10.36
N LEU A 207 -2.44 8.98 9.81
CA LEU A 207 -2.68 9.06 8.38
C LEU A 207 -1.43 9.57 7.65
N SER A 208 -0.94 8.81 6.66
CA SER A 208 0.17 9.24 5.80
C SER A 208 -0.27 10.35 4.83
N LEU A 209 0.68 11.12 4.30
CA LEU A 209 0.40 12.12 3.28
C LEU A 209 -0.08 11.47 1.99
N MET A 210 0.53 10.34 1.62
CA MET A 210 0.15 9.54 0.46
C MET A 210 -1.33 9.12 0.55
N ASP A 211 -1.74 8.56 1.68
CA ASP A 211 -3.13 8.08 1.85
C ASP A 211 -4.12 9.24 1.78
N ARG A 212 -3.80 10.37 2.44
CA ARG A 212 -4.63 11.58 2.39
C ARG A 212 -4.83 12.05 0.95
N ASN A 213 -3.73 12.24 0.23
CA ASN A 213 -3.76 12.76 -1.14
C ASN A 213 -4.43 11.77 -2.10
N TRP A 214 -4.26 10.46 -1.88
CA TRP A 214 -4.98 9.44 -2.65
C TRP A 214 -6.48 9.54 -2.43
N MET A 215 -6.94 9.66 -1.19
CA MET A 215 -8.37 9.80 -0.88
C MET A 215 -8.95 11.12 -1.40
N GLU A 216 -8.20 12.22 -1.30
CA GLU A 216 -8.59 13.52 -1.87
C GLU A 216 -8.68 13.49 -3.39
N GLY A 217 -7.68 12.93 -4.08
CA GLY A 217 -7.71 12.77 -5.53
C GLY A 217 -8.84 11.87 -6.01
N SER A 218 -9.10 10.78 -5.28
CA SER A 218 -10.20 9.85 -5.59
C SER A 218 -11.56 10.50 -5.39
N ALA A 219 -11.73 11.29 -4.32
CA ALA A 219 -12.96 12.03 -4.07
C ALA A 219 -13.20 13.13 -5.11
N GLY A 220 -12.14 13.85 -5.51
CA GLY A 220 -12.22 14.84 -6.59
C GLY A 220 -12.67 14.22 -7.91
N PHE A 221 -12.14 13.05 -8.26
CA PHE A 221 -12.58 12.29 -9.45
C PHE A 221 -14.07 11.91 -9.40
N LEU A 222 -14.61 11.71 -8.19
CA LEU A 222 -15.99 11.30 -7.97
C LEU A 222 -16.97 12.43 -7.69
N ASN A 223 -16.50 13.68 -7.67
CA ASN A 223 -17.27 14.79 -7.14
C ASN A 223 -17.83 14.49 -5.73
N ALA A 224 -17.00 13.89 -4.88
CA ALA A 224 -17.29 13.53 -3.49
C ALA A 224 -16.56 14.48 -2.52
N SER A 225 -17.04 14.57 -1.28
CA SER A 225 -16.27 15.18 -0.19
C SER A 225 -15.44 14.13 0.54
N VAL A 226 -14.45 14.55 1.33
CA VAL A 226 -13.51 13.65 2.02
C VAL A 226 -13.69 13.82 3.52
N GLU A 227 -13.85 12.72 4.25
CA GLU A 227 -14.02 12.76 5.71
C GLU A 227 -13.12 11.70 6.37
N TYR A 228 -12.06 12.15 7.04
CA TYR A 228 -11.17 11.27 7.80
C TYR A 228 -11.76 10.99 9.18
N MET A 229 -12.00 9.71 9.46
CA MET A 229 -12.51 9.22 10.73
C MET A 229 -11.35 8.61 11.53
N ARG A 230 -10.91 9.27 12.59
CA ARG A 230 -9.86 8.74 13.46
C ARG A 230 -10.38 7.52 14.23
N SER A 231 -9.66 6.40 14.16
CA SER A 231 -9.99 5.21 14.93
C SER A 231 -9.90 5.49 16.45
N PRO A 232 -10.95 5.16 17.24
CA PRO A 232 -10.91 5.28 18.69
C PRO A 232 -10.22 4.09 19.37
N CYS A 233 -9.88 3.04 18.61
CA CYS A 233 -9.40 1.78 19.16
C CYS A 233 -7.95 1.91 19.64
N ASP A 234 -7.70 1.51 20.88
CA ASP A 234 -6.36 1.44 21.44
C ASP A 234 -5.66 0.15 20.98
N GLY A 235 -4.37 0.26 20.64
CA GLY A 235 -3.57 -0.87 20.14
C GLY A 235 -3.23 -1.95 21.17
N LYS A 236 -4.03 -2.09 22.24
CA LYS A 236 -3.78 -3.03 23.34
C LYS A 236 -4.33 -4.42 22.96
N GLY A 237 -3.52 -5.17 22.22
CA GLY A 237 -3.80 -6.55 21.81
C GLY A 237 -4.55 -6.64 20.48
N GLU A 238 -4.09 -7.54 19.60
CA GLU A 238 -4.56 -7.60 18.22
C GLU A 238 -6.04 -8.01 18.10
N ALA A 239 -6.51 -8.95 18.92
CA ALA A 239 -7.88 -9.44 18.86
C ALA A 239 -8.90 -8.37 19.31
N LEU A 240 -8.66 -7.72 20.45
CA LEU A 240 -9.50 -6.63 20.96
C LEU A 240 -9.48 -5.42 20.02
N PHE A 241 -8.30 -5.07 19.51
CA PHE A 241 -8.16 -4.01 18.51
C PHE A 241 -9.01 -4.32 17.28
N MET A 242 -8.94 -5.54 16.74
CA MET A 242 -9.69 -5.92 15.54
C MET A 242 -11.20 -5.90 15.75
N ALA A 243 -11.68 -6.35 16.91
CA ALA A 243 -13.10 -6.30 17.26
C ALA A 243 -13.59 -4.84 17.37
N CYS A 244 -12.86 -4.00 18.10
CA CYS A 244 -13.16 -2.57 18.18
C CYS A 244 -13.12 -1.89 16.80
N PHE A 245 -12.09 -2.20 16.01
CA PHE A 245 -11.87 -1.56 14.72
C PHE A 245 -12.98 -1.94 13.73
N GLU A 246 -13.45 -3.19 13.78
CA GLU A 246 -14.62 -3.62 13.01
C GLU A 246 -15.89 -2.88 13.39
N HIS A 247 -16.11 -2.71 14.69
CA HIS A 247 -17.23 -1.94 15.20
C HIS A 247 -17.13 -0.48 14.75
N HIS A 248 -15.93 0.12 14.81
CA HIS A 248 -15.68 1.47 14.29
C HIS A 248 -15.97 1.59 12.79
N LEU A 249 -15.49 0.65 11.96
CA LEU A 249 -15.75 0.68 10.52
C LEU A 249 -17.25 0.65 10.21
N THR A 250 -18.01 -0.14 10.97
CA THR A 250 -19.47 -0.29 10.82
C THR A 250 -20.22 0.93 11.33
N ASP A 251 -19.97 1.35 12.57
CA ASP A 251 -20.70 2.42 13.26
C ASP A 251 -20.41 3.80 12.68
N SER A 252 -19.14 4.07 12.41
CA SER A 252 -18.71 5.35 11.81
C SER A 252 -18.95 5.38 10.29
N ARG A 253 -19.40 4.27 9.71
CA ARG A 253 -19.67 4.11 8.27
C ARG A 253 -18.45 4.42 7.43
N VAL A 254 -17.31 3.91 7.88
CA VAL A 254 -16.05 4.05 7.17
C VAL A 254 -16.10 3.18 5.92
N ILE A 255 -15.79 3.71 4.76
CA ILE A 255 -15.82 2.98 3.49
C ILE A 255 -14.57 2.10 3.38
N ILE A 256 -13.41 2.65 3.72
CA ILE A 256 -12.11 2.01 3.58
C ILE A 256 -11.20 2.33 4.76
N SER A 257 -10.47 1.33 5.24
CA SER A 257 -9.24 1.53 6.02
C SER A 257 -8.06 1.66 5.06
N VAL A 258 -7.39 2.81 5.06
CA VAL A 258 -6.17 3.05 4.28
C VAL A 258 -4.92 2.48 4.97
N THR A 259 -5.08 1.78 6.10
CA THR A 259 -3.96 1.04 6.69
C THR A 259 -3.75 -0.25 5.92
N LEU A 260 -2.59 -0.35 5.29
CA LEU A 260 -2.16 -1.56 4.60
C LEU A 260 -1.91 -2.67 5.63
N ARG A 261 -2.61 -3.80 5.47
CA ARG A 261 -2.41 -4.99 6.30
C ARG A 261 -1.89 -6.14 5.48
N GLU A 262 -1.09 -6.97 6.12
CA GLU A 262 -0.67 -8.23 5.53
C GLU A 262 -1.88 -9.11 5.16
N PHE A 263 -1.85 -9.68 3.96
CA PHE A 263 -2.86 -10.61 3.50
C PHE A 263 -2.76 -11.95 4.26
N THR A 264 -3.75 -12.24 5.09
CA THR A 264 -3.87 -13.54 5.78
C THR A 264 -5.14 -14.26 5.32
N GLN A 265 -5.01 -15.51 4.83
CA GLN A 265 -6.11 -16.30 4.26
C GLN A 265 -7.32 -16.47 5.21
N GLY A 266 -7.10 -16.40 6.53
CA GLY A 266 -8.15 -16.53 7.55
C GLY A 266 -9.08 -15.32 7.73
N ARG A 267 -8.81 -14.16 7.11
CA ARG A 267 -9.58 -12.90 7.31
C ARG A 267 -10.67 -12.65 6.25
N ASN A 268 -10.93 -13.62 5.37
CA ASN A 268 -11.66 -13.40 4.12
C ASN A 268 -13.20 -13.36 4.23
N TYR A 269 -13.81 -13.74 5.36
CA TYR A 269 -15.26 -13.97 5.39
C TYR A 269 -16.12 -12.70 5.60
N LEU A 270 -15.58 -11.63 6.20
CA LEU A 270 -16.36 -10.41 6.51
C LEU A 270 -16.02 -9.20 5.64
N ARG A 271 -14.93 -9.23 4.86
CA ARG A 271 -14.34 -8.01 4.27
C ARG A 271 -14.00 -8.23 2.80
N ARG A 272 -14.29 -7.22 1.96
CA ARG A 272 -13.73 -7.17 0.61
C ARG A 272 -12.35 -6.54 0.72
N LEU A 273 -11.32 -7.33 0.44
CA LEU A 273 -9.94 -6.86 0.40
C LEU A 273 -9.56 -6.54 -1.05
N PHE A 274 -8.65 -5.58 -1.25
CA PHE A 274 -7.89 -5.46 -2.49
C PHE A 274 -6.42 -5.19 -2.18
N PHE A 275 -5.55 -5.63 -3.08
CA PHE A 275 -4.10 -5.53 -2.91
C PHE A 275 -3.61 -4.12 -3.15
N GLY A 276 -2.69 -3.67 -2.30
CA GLY A 276 -1.95 -2.44 -2.54
C GLY A 276 -0.98 -2.58 -3.71
N VAL A 277 -0.66 -1.44 -4.31
CA VAL A 277 0.26 -1.33 -5.46
C VAL A 277 1.72 -1.43 -5.06
N PHE A 278 2.06 -1.10 -3.80
CA PHE A 278 3.40 -1.29 -3.27
C PHE A 278 3.49 -2.66 -2.59
N PRO A 279 4.40 -3.55 -3.03
CA PRO A 279 4.70 -4.74 -2.26
C PRO A 279 5.38 -4.34 -0.96
N MET A 280 5.07 -5.06 0.12
CA MET A 280 5.82 -4.95 1.37
C MET A 280 6.96 -5.96 1.28
N VAL A 281 8.20 -5.50 1.29
CA VAL A 281 9.37 -6.37 1.26
C VAL A 281 10.05 -6.35 2.63
N GLY A 282 10.49 -7.52 3.10
CA GLY A 282 11.28 -7.59 4.32
C GLY A 282 12.65 -6.97 4.08
N VAL A 283 13.10 -6.16 5.03
CA VAL A 283 14.42 -5.53 5.02
C VAL A 283 15.01 -5.58 6.41
N VAL A 284 16.34 -5.59 6.47
CA VAL A 284 17.07 -5.56 7.75
C VAL A 284 17.81 -4.24 7.88
N ALA A 285 17.49 -3.49 8.93
CA ALA A 285 18.24 -2.35 9.38
C ALA A 285 19.37 -2.80 10.31
N VAL A 286 20.61 -2.52 9.95
CA VAL A 286 21.81 -2.87 10.71
C VAL A 286 22.48 -1.62 11.27
N PRO A 287 23.17 -1.71 12.42
CA PRO A 287 23.94 -0.59 12.91
C PRO A 287 25.05 -0.24 11.91
N LYS A 288 25.16 1.04 11.59
CA LYS A 288 26.22 1.58 10.76
C LYS A 288 27.55 1.41 11.50
N GLY A 289 28.57 0.92 10.78
CA GLY A 289 29.90 0.73 11.32
C GLY A 289 30.45 1.99 11.99
N ARG A 290 31.49 1.84 12.82
CA ARG A 290 32.11 3.01 13.46
C ARG A 290 33.00 3.73 12.44
N ALA A 291 32.82 5.03 12.29
CA ALA A 291 33.77 5.85 11.53
C ALA A 291 35.18 5.67 12.12
N ILE A 292 36.18 5.48 11.26
CA ILE A 292 37.57 5.38 11.70
C ILE A 292 37.93 6.65 12.48
N SER A 293 38.60 6.49 13.63
CA SER A 293 39.17 7.63 14.34
C SER A 293 40.17 8.36 13.44
N VAL A 294 40.37 9.67 13.63
CA VAL A 294 41.33 10.42 12.80
C VAL A 294 42.74 9.82 12.88
N THR A 295 43.10 9.26 14.04
CA THR A 295 44.33 8.48 14.23
C THR A 295 44.40 7.23 13.35
N GLY A 296 43.29 6.48 13.25
CA GLY A 296 43.20 5.34 12.36
C GLY A 296 43.24 5.76 10.90
N VAL A 297 42.62 6.89 10.53
CA VAL A 297 42.70 7.45 9.17
C VAL A 297 44.16 7.73 8.79
N LEU A 298 44.92 8.42 9.64
CA LEU A 298 46.34 8.73 9.42
C LEU A 298 47.22 7.50 9.18
N LEU A 299 46.90 6.39 9.85
CA LEU A 299 47.64 5.14 9.75
C LEU A 299 47.16 4.29 8.56
N CYS A 300 45.85 4.27 8.27
CA CYS A 300 45.24 3.48 7.21
C CYS A 300 45.36 4.09 5.81
N THR A 301 45.74 5.36 5.67
CA THR A 301 45.95 6.03 4.36
C THR A 301 46.97 5.31 3.47
N LEU A 302 47.98 4.70 4.07
CA LEU A 302 49.00 3.93 3.38
C LEU A 302 49.03 2.52 3.98
N ARG A 303 49.14 1.52 3.11
CA ARG A 303 49.33 0.15 3.59
C ARG A 303 50.67 0.04 4.31
N TRP A 304 50.78 -0.87 5.26
CA TRP A 304 52.01 -1.02 6.07
C TRP A 304 53.24 -1.31 5.20
N GLU A 305 53.07 -1.99 4.06
CA GLU A 305 54.10 -2.25 3.07
C GLU A 305 54.64 -0.95 2.46
N ILE A 306 53.78 0.07 2.29
CA ILE A 306 54.21 1.39 1.77
C ILE A 306 54.99 2.15 2.85
N TRP A 307 54.57 2.06 4.12
CA TRP A 307 55.32 2.67 5.23
C TRP A 307 56.71 2.06 5.38
N THR A 308 56.81 0.73 5.40
CA THR A 308 58.10 0.04 5.53
C THR A 308 59.00 0.27 4.33
N THR A 309 58.45 0.23 3.11
CA THR A 309 59.22 0.57 1.90
C THR A 309 59.64 2.04 1.89
N SER A 310 58.81 2.97 2.34
CA SER A 310 59.18 4.39 2.44
C SER A 310 60.33 4.59 3.43
N VAL A 311 60.25 4.01 4.63
CA VAL A 311 61.33 4.05 5.63
C VAL A 311 62.61 3.43 5.07
N LEU A 312 62.50 2.27 4.41
CA LEU A 312 63.63 1.61 3.77
C LEU A 312 64.27 2.50 2.69
N VAL A 313 63.46 3.09 1.81
CA VAL A 313 63.93 4.01 0.77
C VAL A 313 64.61 5.23 1.39
N PHE A 314 64.03 5.84 2.43
CA PHE A 314 64.65 6.97 3.13
C PHE A 314 65.97 6.60 3.82
N THR A 315 66.07 5.42 4.43
CA THR A 315 67.32 4.96 5.07
C THR A 315 68.42 4.67 4.05
N VAL A 316 68.10 3.95 2.95
CA VAL A 316 69.03 3.71 1.85
C VAL A 316 69.48 5.03 1.25
N LEU A 317 68.53 5.95 1.02
CA LEU A 317 68.82 7.25 0.46
C LEU A 317 69.71 8.09 1.39
N TYR A 318 69.46 8.08 2.70
CA TYR A 318 70.30 8.74 3.68
C TYR A 318 71.72 8.18 3.68
N LEU A 319 71.88 6.85 3.63
CA LEU A 319 73.19 6.20 3.54
C LEU A 319 73.91 6.55 2.25
N VAL A 320 73.20 6.55 1.11
CA VAL A 320 73.73 6.98 -0.18
C VAL A 320 74.17 8.43 -0.09
N ILE A 321 73.34 9.35 0.40
CA ILE A 321 73.70 10.77 0.55
C ILE A 321 74.91 10.92 1.47
N LYS A 322 74.99 10.22 2.60
CA LYS A 322 76.11 10.32 3.56
C LYS A 322 77.42 9.80 2.96
N PHE A 323 77.39 8.67 2.27
CA PHE A 323 78.57 8.05 1.66
C PHE A 323 79.01 8.79 0.39
N TRP A 324 78.03 9.22 -0.42
CA TRP A 324 78.25 9.91 -1.68
C TRP A 324 78.32 11.43 -1.52
N PHE A 325 78.13 12.02 -0.34
CA PHE A 325 78.19 13.48 -0.13
C PHE A 325 79.47 14.10 -0.68
N LYS A 326 80.57 13.35 -0.63
CA LYS A 326 81.88 13.72 -1.17
C LYS A 326 81.93 13.74 -2.71
N LEU A 327 81.10 12.93 -3.37
CA LEU A 327 80.92 12.87 -4.84
C LEU A 327 79.70 13.68 -5.34
N LEU A 328 78.72 13.96 -4.48
CA LEU A 328 77.40 14.52 -4.83
C LEU A 328 77.45 15.96 -5.31
N ARG A 329 78.55 16.69 -5.05
CA ARG A 329 78.81 18.02 -5.62
C ARG A 329 78.76 18.04 -7.16
N ARG A 330 78.84 16.87 -7.82
CA ARG A 330 78.82 16.73 -9.28
C ARG A 330 77.48 16.28 -9.89
N HIS A 331 76.48 15.86 -9.10
CA HIS A 331 75.24 15.25 -9.60
C HIS A 331 73.96 15.90 -9.04
N GLN A 332 73.60 17.09 -9.54
CA GLN A 332 72.36 17.82 -9.18
C GLN A 332 71.07 17.06 -9.55
N CYS A 333 71.10 16.21 -10.58
CA CYS A 333 69.92 15.48 -11.07
C CYS A 333 69.35 14.47 -10.05
N VAL A 334 70.22 13.83 -9.26
CA VAL A 334 69.79 12.83 -8.26
C VAL A 334 69.00 13.51 -7.12
N GLY A 335 69.47 14.68 -6.68
CA GLY A 335 68.75 15.49 -5.69
C GLY A 335 67.36 15.92 -6.16
N LEU A 336 67.23 16.35 -7.42
CA LEU A 336 65.94 16.72 -8.00
C LEU A 336 64.97 15.53 -8.10
N LEU A 337 65.45 14.35 -8.49
CA LEU A 337 64.61 13.15 -8.59
C LEU A 337 64.07 12.73 -7.23
N ILE A 338 64.90 12.79 -6.18
CA ILE A 338 64.49 12.55 -4.80
C ILE A 338 63.40 13.54 -4.37
N VAL A 339 63.62 14.83 -4.58
CA VAL A 339 62.67 15.88 -4.21
C VAL A 339 61.35 15.67 -4.95
N ALA A 340 61.39 15.35 -6.24
CA ALA A 340 60.21 15.05 -7.04
C ALA A 340 59.47 13.80 -6.52
N SER A 341 60.19 12.71 -6.19
CA SER A 341 59.58 11.51 -5.62
C SER A 341 58.90 11.76 -4.27
N VAL A 342 59.55 12.51 -3.38
CA VAL A 342 58.96 12.90 -2.08
C VAL A 342 57.74 13.79 -2.28
N ALA A 343 57.80 14.76 -3.21
CA ALA A 343 56.66 15.62 -3.52
C ALA A 343 55.45 14.82 -4.03
N ILE A 344 55.67 13.86 -4.92
CA ILE A 344 54.60 12.97 -5.42
C ILE A 344 54.01 12.13 -4.28
N LEU A 345 54.84 11.57 -3.39
CA LEU A 345 54.36 10.79 -2.25
C LEU A 345 53.56 11.64 -1.27
N VAL A 346 54.03 12.85 -0.94
CA VAL A 346 53.31 13.78 -0.07
C VAL A 346 51.98 14.20 -0.70
N HIS A 347 51.96 14.51 -2.00
CA HIS A 347 50.73 14.89 -2.69
C HIS A 347 49.72 13.73 -2.78
N SER A 348 50.20 12.50 -3.05
CA SER A 348 49.36 11.30 -3.04
C SER A 348 48.80 11.00 -1.64
N TYR A 349 49.60 11.22 -0.60
CA TYR A 349 49.16 11.11 0.78
C TYR A 349 48.11 12.17 1.15
N GLU A 350 48.37 13.43 0.78
CA GLU A 350 47.49 14.57 1.03
C GLU A 350 46.11 14.39 0.38
N THR A 351 46.08 13.99 -0.89
CA THR A 351 44.82 13.74 -1.60
C THR A 351 44.02 12.59 -0.97
N ARG A 352 44.68 11.51 -0.53
CA ARG A 352 44.02 10.39 0.16
C ARG A 352 43.52 10.77 1.55
N ILE A 353 44.30 11.48 2.34
CA ILE A 353 43.86 11.90 3.67
C ILE A 353 42.72 12.91 3.58
N MET A 354 42.76 13.85 2.62
CA MET A 354 41.63 14.74 2.35
C MET A 354 40.39 13.95 1.95
N SER A 355 40.51 12.98 1.05
CA SER A 355 39.41 12.09 0.68
C SER A 355 38.83 11.35 1.88
N PHE A 356 39.66 10.78 2.76
CA PHE A 356 39.20 10.12 3.99
C PHE A 356 38.70 11.09 5.06
N MET A 357 39.10 12.36 5.06
CA MET A 357 38.56 13.37 5.96
C MET A 357 37.19 13.86 5.51
N ILE A 358 36.95 13.92 4.19
CA ILE A 358 35.65 14.23 3.59
C ILE A 358 34.69 13.07 3.82
N ASP A 359 35.07 11.87 3.40
CA ASP A 359 34.29 10.64 3.55
C ASP A 359 35.04 9.64 4.42
N ARG A 360 34.82 9.74 5.74
CA ARG A 360 35.46 8.84 6.71
C ARG A 360 35.00 7.40 6.45
N PRO A 361 35.92 6.47 6.15
CA PRO A 361 35.55 5.06 6.01
C PRO A 361 34.94 4.53 7.32
N LEU A 362 34.14 3.48 7.21
CA LEU A 362 33.47 2.85 8.33
C LEU A 362 34.14 1.50 8.59
N ILE A 363 34.59 1.25 9.81
CA ILE A 363 35.07 -0.07 10.23
C ILE A 363 33.89 -0.90 10.74
N GLY A 364 33.83 -2.15 10.28
CA GLY A 364 32.78 -3.10 10.67
C GLY A 364 31.41 -2.70 10.14
N ALA A 365 31.36 -2.05 8.97
CA ALA A 365 30.10 -1.84 8.28
C ALA A 365 29.55 -3.20 7.81
N ILE A 366 28.29 -3.46 8.13
CA ILE A 366 27.57 -4.65 7.68
C ILE A 366 26.88 -4.26 6.39
N GLU A 367 27.40 -4.72 5.25
CA GLU A 367 26.88 -4.38 3.91
C GLU A 367 26.02 -5.49 3.31
N SER A 368 26.31 -6.74 3.70
CA SER A 368 25.62 -7.95 3.25
C SER A 368 25.04 -8.75 4.42
N VAL A 369 24.19 -9.72 4.08
CA VAL A 369 23.64 -10.69 5.03
C VAL A 369 24.71 -11.64 5.55
N GLU A 370 25.67 -11.99 4.71
CA GLU A 370 26.82 -12.80 5.10
C GLU A 370 27.68 -12.07 6.15
N ASP A 371 27.89 -10.76 6.00
CA ASP A 371 28.55 -9.93 7.02
C ASP A 371 27.74 -9.91 8.32
N LEU A 372 26.40 -9.86 8.22
CA LEU A 372 25.53 -9.87 9.39
C LEU A 372 25.66 -11.19 10.17
N ILE A 373 25.66 -12.33 9.47
CA ILE A 373 25.90 -13.66 10.04
C ILE A 373 27.30 -13.71 10.69
N GLY A 374 28.33 -13.23 9.99
CA GLY A 374 29.71 -13.20 10.49
C GLY A 374 29.91 -12.30 11.72
N SER A 375 29.17 -11.19 11.78
CA SER A 375 29.24 -10.22 12.88
C SER A 375 28.62 -10.72 14.19
N LYS A 376 27.79 -11.77 14.14
CA LYS A 376 27.02 -12.31 15.28
C LYS A 376 26.15 -11.27 16.00
N VAL A 377 25.74 -10.21 15.31
CA VAL A 377 24.85 -9.19 15.84
C VAL A 377 23.45 -9.78 16.07
N LEU A 378 22.87 -9.49 17.23
CA LEU A 378 21.50 -9.91 17.58
C LEU A 378 20.48 -9.18 16.71
N MET A 379 19.60 -9.93 16.06
CA MET A 379 18.50 -9.39 15.27
C MET A 379 17.21 -9.38 16.08
N LYS A 380 16.62 -8.20 16.25
CA LYS A 380 15.36 -8.00 16.95
C LYS A 380 14.18 -8.02 15.98
N LEU A 381 13.17 -8.82 16.32
CA LEU A 381 11.94 -8.97 15.55
C LEU A 381 10.74 -8.38 16.27
N ARG A 382 9.96 -7.58 15.55
CA ARG A 382 8.67 -7.08 16.04
C ARG A 382 7.59 -8.14 15.83
N LYS A 383 6.86 -8.52 16.89
CA LYS A 383 5.65 -9.35 16.72
C LYS A 383 4.60 -8.59 15.87
N PRO A 384 3.97 -9.19 14.86
CA PRO A 384 3.91 -10.63 14.55
C PRO A 384 4.92 -11.16 13.48
N LEU A 385 5.93 -10.39 13.08
CA LEU A 385 6.81 -10.71 11.93
C LEU A 385 7.67 -11.98 12.10
N ASN A 386 7.70 -12.59 13.30
CA ASN A 386 8.50 -13.79 13.58
C ASN A 386 8.20 -14.95 12.60
N ARG A 387 6.94 -15.08 12.14
CA ARG A 387 6.56 -16.15 11.19
C ARG A 387 7.32 -16.13 9.87
N PHE A 388 7.80 -14.96 9.42
CA PHE A 388 8.48 -14.83 8.13
C PHE A 388 9.94 -15.20 8.20
N VAL A 389 10.60 -14.77 9.28
CA VAL A 389 12.02 -15.06 9.46
C VAL A 389 12.27 -16.55 9.62
N THR A 390 11.34 -17.29 10.25
CA THR A 390 11.44 -18.75 10.34
C THR A 390 11.37 -19.47 8.99
N LEU A 391 10.83 -18.84 7.94
CA LEU A 391 10.72 -19.44 6.61
C LEU A 391 11.95 -19.16 5.74
N GLU A 392 12.79 -18.22 6.13
CA GLU A 392 13.83 -17.70 5.27
C GLU A 392 15.19 -18.29 5.65
N GLY A 393 15.56 -19.37 4.94
CA GLY A 393 16.78 -20.11 5.25
C GLY A 393 18.08 -19.30 5.18
N ARG A 394 18.08 -18.14 4.51
CA ARG A 394 19.23 -17.22 4.44
C ARG A 394 19.52 -16.52 5.78
N LEU A 395 18.52 -16.39 6.64
CA LEU A 395 18.66 -15.78 7.97
C LEU A 395 19.03 -16.82 9.05
N ASN A 396 19.19 -18.09 8.66
CA ASN A 396 19.61 -19.14 9.57
C ASN A 396 21.01 -18.86 10.12
N GLY A 397 21.15 -18.90 11.45
CA GLY A 397 22.42 -18.65 12.15
C GLY A 397 22.54 -17.26 12.76
N ILE A 398 21.61 -16.34 12.47
CA ILE A 398 21.52 -15.05 13.17
C ILE A 398 20.76 -15.28 14.48
N PRO A 399 21.30 -14.86 15.65
CA PRO A 399 20.56 -14.95 16.90
C PRO A 399 19.37 -13.96 16.85
N ILE A 400 18.18 -14.46 17.14
CA ILE A 400 16.92 -13.72 17.05
C ILE A 400 16.37 -13.47 18.45
N GLU A 401 16.03 -12.23 18.74
CA GLU A 401 15.30 -11.83 19.95
C GLU A 401 13.94 -11.24 19.56
N GLU A 402 12.87 -11.73 20.20
CA GLU A 402 11.54 -11.14 20.00
C GLU A 402 11.41 -9.89 20.86
N ASP A 403 11.26 -8.73 20.22
CA ASP A 403 11.02 -7.46 20.91
C ASP A 403 9.52 -7.13 20.87
N SER A 404 8.93 -7.02 22.06
CA SER A 404 7.52 -6.61 22.24
C SER A 404 7.37 -5.10 22.30
N SER A 405 8.47 -4.35 22.44
CA SER A 405 8.46 -2.91 22.59
C SER A 405 8.53 -2.20 21.23
N VAL A 406 8.17 -0.91 21.22
CA VAL A 406 8.37 -0.04 20.05
C VAL A 406 9.86 -0.07 19.70
N GLN A 407 10.20 -0.49 18.48
CA GLN A 407 11.59 -0.61 18.00
C GLN A 407 12.41 0.63 18.38
N LYS A 408 13.21 0.50 19.45
CA LYS A 408 14.17 1.52 19.87
C LYS A 408 15.49 1.14 19.24
N LEU A 409 15.89 1.87 18.19
CA LEU A 409 17.17 1.71 17.50
C LEU A 409 18.33 1.95 18.50
N ASP A 410 18.82 0.86 19.12
CA ASP A 410 19.78 0.87 20.22
C ASP A 410 21.24 1.11 19.79
N GLY A 411 21.52 1.08 18.49
CA GLY A 411 22.84 1.22 17.90
C GLY A 411 23.69 -0.05 17.98
N VAL A 412 23.12 -1.18 18.41
CA VAL A 412 23.85 -2.43 18.65
C VAL A 412 23.19 -3.61 17.93
N SER A 413 21.87 -3.75 18.03
CA SER A 413 21.12 -4.83 17.39
C SER A 413 20.73 -4.48 15.96
N ALA A 414 20.56 -5.50 15.13
CA ALA A 414 19.89 -5.40 13.84
C ALA A 414 18.36 -5.47 14.03
N TYR A 415 17.59 -4.88 13.13
CA TYR A 415 16.13 -4.86 13.18
C TYR A 415 15.58 -5.30 11.85
N TYR A 416 14.76 -6.34 11.85
CA TYR A 416 14.02 -6.73 10.66
C TYR A 416 12.65 -6.05 10.68
N GLY A 417 12.23 -5.56 9.52
CA GLY A 417 10.93 -4.93 9.32
C GLY A 417 10.53 -4.93 7.86
N LEU A 418 9.42 -4.27 7.55
CA LEU A 418 8.91 -4.14 6.19
C LEU A 418 9.32 -2.77 5.63
N SER A 419 9.73 -2.74 4.37
CA SER A 419 9.86 -1.51 3.57
C SER A 419 8.47 -1.10 3.07
N PRO A 420 8.14 0.21 3.06
CA PRO A 420 9.01 1.37 3.31
C PRO A 420 9.14 1.78 4.78
N ASP A 421 8.34 1.23 5.69
CA ASP A 421 8.29 1.67 7.10
C ASP A 421 9.65 1.63 7.81
N THR A 422 10.46 0.61 7.52
CA THR A 422 11.78 0.41 8.13
C THR A 422 12.80 1.42 7.61
N GLU A 423 12.76 1.75 6.32
CA GLU A 423 13.61 2.79 5.74
C GLU A 423 13.31 4.15 6.39
N VAL A 424 12.02 4.48 6.49
CA VAL A 424 11.55 5.68 7.16
C VAL A 424 11.91 5.68 8.66
N LEU A 425 11.94 4.51 9.32
CA LEU A 425 12.34 4.37 10.72
C LEU A 425 13.84 4.65 10.90
N VAL A 426 14.68 4.12 10.02
CA VAL A 426 16.13 4.35 10.00
C VAL A 426 16.46 5.82 9.77
N GLU A 427 15.60 6.57 9.08
CA GLU A 427 15.76 8.02 8.88
C GLU A 427 15.27 8.90 10.05
N ARG A 428 14.65 8.34 11.11
CA ARG A 428 14.12 9.15 12.24
C ARG A 428 15.23 9.67 13.15
N MET A 429 14.98 10.79 13.83
CA MET A 429 15.88 11.35 14.88
C MET A 429 16.39 10.33 15.91
N ALA A 430 15.58 9.35 16.29
CA ALA A 430 15.99 8.32 17.25
C ALA A 430 17.18 7.48 16.76
N SER A 431 17.39 7.40 15.45
CA SER A 431 18.55 6.74 14.83
C SER A 431 19.76 7.66 14.73
N TYR A 432 19.64 8.97 14.96
CA TYR A 432 20.74 9.90 14.80
C TYR A 432 21.61 9.95 16.05
N ASP A 433 22.93 9.75 15.89
CA ASP A 433 23.87 9.91 17.00
C ASP A 433 24.29 11.37 17.13
N GLU A 434 23.70 12.11 18.08
CA GLU A 434 24.04 13.52 18.31
C GLU A 434 25.54 13.74 18.53
N ARG A 435 26.23 12.81 19.20
CA ARG A 435 27.67 12.92 19.47
C ARG A 435 28.51 12.75 18.21
N LYS A 436 28.11 11.86 17.30
CA LYS A 436 28.88 11.52 16.09
C LYS A 436 28.38 12.22 14.84
N LYS A 437 27.25 12.93 14.92
CA LYS A 437 26.57 13.59 13.80
C LYS A 437 26.26 12.67 12.61
N LEU A 438 26.02 11.38 12.87
CA LEU A 438 25.78 10.37 11.84
C LEU A 438 24.51 9.56 12.16
N VAL A 439 23.83 9.10 11.11
CA VAL A 439 22.76 8.11 11.22
C VAL A 439 23.38 6.79 11.70
N ARG A 440 22.86 6.23 12.80
CA ARG A 440 23.38 5.01 13.46
C ARG A 440 23.04 3.73 12.72
N TYR A 441 22.11 3.78 11.76
CA TYR A 441 21.60 2.61 11.07
C TYR A 441 21.69 2.78 9.56
N GLN A 442 21.78 1.66 8.87
CA GLN A 442 21.58 1.58 7.43
C GLN A 442 20.69 0.37 7.12
N VAL A 443 19.89 0.46 6.08
CA VAL A 443 19.10 -0.67 5.58
C VAL A 443 19.98 -1.47 4.61
N LEU A 444 20.06 -2.79 4.80
CA LEU A 444 20.74 -3.66 3.85
C LEU A 444 20.04 -3.60 2.50
N ARG A 445 20.81 -3.66 1.41
CA ARG A 445 20.27 -3.61 0.03
C ARG A 445 19.61 -4.93 -0.40
N GLU A 446 19.56 -5.90 0.51
CA GLU A 446 18.99 -7.21 0.28
C GLU A 446 17.56 -7.26 0.81
N TYR A 447 16.67 -7.79 -0.03
CA TYR A 447 15.25 -7.92 0.27
C TYR A 447 14.91 -9.36 0.64
N PHE A 448 13.95 -9.47 1.55
CA PHE A 448 13.60 -10.70 2.24
C PHE A 448 12.12 -10.97 2.12
N GLY A 449 11.78 -11.93 1.29
CA GLY A 449 10.41 -12.20 0.89
C GLY A 449 9.70 -11.01 0.23
N MET A 450 8.49 -11.27 -0.25
CA MET A 450 7.59 -10.25 -0.76
C MET A 450 6.19 -10.55 -0.25
N GLN A 451 5.58 -9.56 0.38
CA GLN A 451 4.25 -9.65 0.94
C GLN A 451 3.32 -8.71 0.20
N LEU A 452 2.09 -9.18 0.00
CA LEU A 452 1.03 -8.36 -0.54
C LEU A 452 0.28 -7.73 0.63
N GLY A 453 0.34 -6.40 0.67
CA GLY A 453 -0.50 -5.61 1.54
C GLY A 453 -1.92 -5.54 0.97
N THR A 454 -2.91 -5.49 1.85
CA THR A 454 -4.32 -5.35 1.50
C THR A 454 -4.98 -4.23 2.27
N TYR A 455 -5.86 -3.51 1.59
CA TYR A 455 -6.77 -2.55 2.20
C TYR A 455 -8.08 -3.22 2.58
N ILE A 456 -8.63 -2.81 3.72
CA ILE A 456 -9.93 -3.29 4.18
C ILE A 456 -11.01 -2.35 3.66
N VAL A 457 -11.90 -2.87 2.82
CA VAL A 457 -13.12 -2.17 2.40
C VAL A 457 -14.32 -2.83 3.05
N MET A 458 -15.27 -2.00 3.51
CA MET A 458 -16.52 -2.51 4.06
C MET A 458 -17.25 -3.38 3.03
N ARG A 459 -17.81 -4.49 3.54
CA ARG A 459 -18.64 -5.39 2.73
C ARG A 459 -19.81 -4.61 2.13
N GLY A 460 -20.17 -4.94 0.89
CA GLY A 460 -21.27 -4.26 0.19
C GLY A 460 -20.91 -2.87 -0.34
N ASN A 461 -19.67 -2.39 -0.18
CA ASN A 461 -19.32 -1.10 -0.75
C ASN A 461 -18.87 -1.21 -2.23
N PRO A 462 -19.53 -0.52 -3.18
CA PRO A 462 -19.20 -0.55 -4.61
C PRO A 462 -17.94 0.27 -4.95
N ILE A 463 -17.51 1.16 -4.05
CA ILE A 463 -16.38 2.06 -4.29
C ILE A 463 -15.06 1.28 -4.33
N LYS A 464 -15.03 0.03 -3.84
CA LYS A 464 -13.84 -0.85 -3.89
C LYS A 464 -13.15 -0.85 -5.25
N GLU A 465 -13.86 -1.21 -6.32
CA GLU A 465 -13.24 -1.39 -7.65
C GLU A 465 -12.67 -0.08 -8.17
N LEU A 466 -13.30 1.03 -7.81
CA LEU A 466 -12.88 2.35 -8.20
C LEU A 466 -11.68 2.84 -7.38
N LEU A 467 -11.64 2.59 -6.07
CA LEU A 467 -10.46 2.89 -5.24
C LEU A 467 -9.26 2.09 -5.72
N TYR A 468 -9.47 0.83 -6.08
CA TYR A 468 -8.44 0.01 -6.70
C TYR A 468 -7.96 0.60 -8.03
N TRP A 469 -8.87 1.05 -8.89
CA TRP A 469 -8.54 1.70 -10.16
C TRP A 469 -7.78 3.01 -9.96
N THR A 470 -8.27 3.92 -9.11
CA THR A 470 -7.63 5.22 -8.83
C THR A 470 -6.25 5.04 -8.21
N GLN A 471 -6.08 4.09 -7.30
CA GLN A 471 -4.77 3.77 -6.73
C GLN A 471 -3.77 3.37 -7.81
N ARG A 472 -4.15 2.47 -8.71
CA ARG A 472 -3.30 2.05 -9.84
C ARG A 472 -2.98 3.21 -10.77
N ARG A 473 -3.95 4.07 -11.09
CA ARG A 473 -3.70 5.25 -11.91
C ARG A 473 -2.73 6.23 -11.26
N PHE A 474 -2.84 6.48 -9.96
CA PHE A 474 -1.91 7.34 -9.24
C PHE A 474 -0.52 6.71 -9.11
N PHE A 475 -0.45 5.38 -8.98
CA PHE A 475 0.82 4.65 -9.01
C PHE A 475 1.49 4.73 -10.38
N GLU A 476 0.77 4.38 -11.45
CA GLU A 476 1.23 4.46 -12.85
C GLU A 476 1.68 5.88 -13.22
N GLY A 477 0.97 6.90 -12.72
CA GLY A 477 1.35 8.31 -12.89
C GLY A 477 2.50 8.79 -11.99
N GLY A 478 3.06 7.93 -11.13
CA GLY A 478 4.15 8.28 -10.21
C GLY A 478 3.74 9.18 -9.03
N LEU A 479 2.46 9.50 -8.87
CA LEU A 479 1.96 10.40 -7.83
C LEU A 479 2.10 9.80 -6.43
N LEU A 480 1.81 8.50 -6.26
CA LEU A 480 1.95 7.86 -4.95
C LEU A 480 3.40 7.88 -4.47
N SER A 481 4.35 7.50 -5.33
CA SER A 481 5.77 7.54 -5.02
C SER A 481 6.21 8.97 -4.68
N LYS A 482 5.76 9.95 -5.47
CA LYS A 482 6.03 11.37 -5.19
C LYS A 482 5.52 11.78 -3.81
N TRP A 483 4.29 11.44 -3.43
CA TRP A 483 3.75 11.82 -2.12
C TRP A 483 4.46 11.15 -0.94
N ILE A 484 4.95 9.92 -1.13
CA ILE A 484 5.84 9.26 -0.17
C ILE A 484 7.15 10.07 -0.04
N TRP A 485 7.78 10.42 -1.16
CA TRP A 485 8.99 11.24 -1.18
C TRP A 485 8.78 12.62 -0.56
N ASP A 486 7.68 13.32 -0.88
CA ASP A 486 7.33 14.62 -0.31
C ASP A 486 7.15 14.53 1.22
N GLU A 487 6.58 13.41 1.72
CA GLU A 487 6.46 13.18 3.15
C GLU A 487 7.82 12.93 3.81
N CYS A 488 8.68 12.14 3.18
CA CYS A 488 10.05 11.92 3.62
C CYS A 488 10.86 13.23 3.59
N GLU A 489 10.77 14.00 2.52
CA GLU A 489 11.47 15.28 2.36
C GLU A 489 11.01 16.29 3.41
N LYS A 490 9.71 16.46 3.65
CA LYS A 490 9.20 17.33 4.74
C LYS A 490 9.74 16.93 6.11
N ARG A 491 9.88 15.62 6.37
CA ARG A 491 10.52 15.13 7.58
C ARG A 491 12.01 15.49 7.58
N ILE A 492 12.71 15.27 6.47
CA ILE A 492 14.13 15.62 6.26
C ILE A 492 14.41 17.11 6.37
N GLU A 493 13.57 17.98 5.84
CA GLU A 493 13.72 19.44 5.95
C GLU A 493 13.53 19.90 7.39
N HIS A 494 12.51 19.38 8.07
CA HIS A 494 12.33 19.60 9.50
C HIS A 494 13.58 19.12 10.27
N TRP A 495 14.17 17.98 9.88
CA TRP A 495 15.44 17.50 10.45
C TRP A 495 16.61 18.44 10.12
N LYS A 496 16.80 18.85 8.86
CA LYS A 496 17.86 19.76 8.44
C LYS A 496 17.77 21.10 9.15
N ALA A 497 16.56 21.62 9.38
CA ALA A 497 16.37 22.86 10.15
C ALA A 497 16.86 22.70 11.60
N VAL A 498 16.58 21.57 12.25
CA VAL A 498 17.11 21.27 13.59
C VAL A 498 18.63 21.07 13.54
N ASN A 499 19.13 20.40 12.51
CA ASN A 499 20.53 19.96 12.44
C ASN A 499 21.50 21.00 11.83
N LYS A 500 21.03 22.00 11.09
CA LYS A 500 21.84 23.12 10.57
C LYS A 500 22.49 23.92 11.71
N LYS A 501 21.93 23.83 12.92
CA LYS A 501 22.55 24.34 14.17
C LYS A 501 23.78 23.54 14.63
N TYR A 502 23.94 22.30 14.15
CA TYR A 502 24.95 21.35 14.59
C TYR A 502 25.94 20.93 13.48
N GLN A 503 25.72 21.33 12.23
CA GLN A 503 26.46 20.83 11.07
C GLN A 503 27.80 21.54 10.78
N SER A 504 28.59 21.85 11.80
CA SER A 504 30.04 22.00 11.61
C SER A 504 30.69 20.61 11.74
N ASN A 505 30.80 19.89 10.62
CA ASN A 505 31.81 18.83 10.45
C ASN A 505 33.19 19.48 10.36
N VAL A 506 33.53 20.31 11.35
CA VAL A 506 34.83 20.92 11.49
C VAL A 506 35.64 19.94 12.31
N LEU A 507 36.78 19.52 11.77
CA LEU A 507 37.79 18.75 12.50
C LEU A 507 37.94 19.35 13.89
N GLN A 508 37.65 18.57 14.91
CA GLN A 508 37.78 19.06 16.28
C GLN A 508 39.26 19.10 16.63
N PHE A 509 39.66 20.03 17.49
CA PHE A 509 41.05 20.09 17.96
C PHE A 509 41.50 18.74 18.58
N ASN A 510 40.56 18.03 19.23
CA ASN A 510 40.77 16.71 19.81
C ASN A 510 41.14 15.64 18.75
N ASP A 511 40.71 15.80 17.50
CA ASP A 511 41.03 14.86 16.42
C ASP A 511 42.54 14.88 16.09
N PHE A 512 43.25 15.98 16.38
CA PHE A 512 44.69 16.14 16.13
C PHE A 512 45.57 15.78 17.32
N TYR A 513 45.01 15.28 18.42
CA TYR A 513 45.76 15.00 19.65
C TYR A 513 47.01 14.14 19.42
N LEU A 514 46.91 13.09 18.58
CA LEU A 514 48.05 12.23 18.26
C LEU A 514 49.15 12.98 17.52
N VAL A 515 48.79 13.85 16.57
CA VAL A 515 49.76 14.64 15.80
C VAL A 515 50.50 15.58 16.74
N TRP A 516 49.79 16.25 17.65
CA TRP A 516 50.39 17.09 18.68
C TRP A 516 51.29 16.29 19.63
N ALA A 517 50.85 15.11 20.07
CA ALA A 517 51.65 14.23 20.91
C ALA A 517 52.96 13.81 20.22
N LEU A 518 52.91 13.45 18.94
CA LEU A 518 54.11 13.11 18.16
C LEU A 518 55.07 14.29 18.01
N ILE A 519 54.55 15.50 17.77
CA ILE A 519 55.35 16.72 17.71
C ILE A 519 56.04 16.98 19.05
N VAL A 520 55.30 16.90 20.16
CA VAL A 520 55.84 17.10 21.51
C VAL A 520 56.91 16.05 21.84
N CYS A 521 56.64 14.77 21.56
CA CYS A 521 57.62 13.70 21.74
C CYS A 521 58.89 13.93 20.89
N GLY A 522 58.73 14.38 19.65
CA GLY A 522 59.85 14.73 18.77
C GLY A 522 60.71 15.85 19.33
N PHE A 523 60.10 16.96 19.76
CA PHE A 523 60.82 18.07 20.40
C PHE A 523 61.52 17.63 21.68
N PHE A 524 60.88 16.81 22.49
CA PHE A 524 61.47 16.29 23.73
C PHE A 524 62.69 15.40 23.45
N ALA A 525 62.61 14.51 22.46
CA ALA A 525 63.73 13.68 22.04
C ALA A 525 64.89 14.54 21.48
N SER A 526 64.61 15.52 20.64
CA SER A 526 65.62 16.46 20.13
C SER A 526 66.29 17.26 21.24
N PHE A 527 65.52 17.67 22.26
CA PHE A 527 66.04 18.38 23.42
C PHE A 527 66.99 17.51 24.26
N ILE A 528 66.64 16.24 24.49
CA ILE A 528 67.52 15.28 25.18
C ILE A 528 68.84 15.10 24.40
N ILE A 529 68.76 14.91 23.08
CA ILE A 529 69.95 14.74 22.23
C ILE A 529 70.83 16.00 22.31
N PHE A 530 70.23 17.19 22.27
CA PHE A 530 70.96 18.46 22.42
C PHE A 530 71.66 18.57 23.78
N LEU A 531 71.01 18.16 24.87
CA LEU A 531 71.62 18.15 26.19
C LEU A 531 72.78 17.16 26.28
N LEU A 532 72.62 15.95 25.72
CA LEU A 532 73.67 14.94 25.65
C LEU A 532 74.87 15.45 24.83
N GLU A 533 74.64 16.03 23.65
CA GLU A 533 75.69 16.59 22.82
C GLU A 533 76.43 17.72 23.56
N ARG A 534 75.70 18.60 24.25
CA ARG A 534 76.30 19.67 25.04
C ARG A 534 77.12 19.14 26.22
N PHE A 535 76.68 18.05 26.84
CA PHE A 535 77.41 17.39 27.92
C PHE A 535 78.71 16.74 27.40
N PHE A 536 78.63 15.97 26.31
CA PHE A 536 79.78 15.31 25.69
C PHE A 536 80.78 16.26 25.02
N ARG A 537 80.37 17.45 24.56
CA ARG A 537 81.30 18.47 24.05
C ARG A 537 82.07 19.21 25.14
N LYS A 538 81.62 19.13 26.40
CA LYS A 538 82.27 19.79 27.55
C LYS A 538 83.24 18.87 28.30
N MET A 539 83.04 17.56 28.22
CA MET A 539 84.09 16.58 28.51
C MET A 539 85.08 16.54 27.35
#